data_AF-A0A543J1X0-F1
#
_entry.id   AF-A0A543J1X0-F1
#
_cell.length_a   1.000
_cell.length_b   1.000
_cell.length_c   1.000
_cell.angle_alpha   90.00
_cell.angle_beta   90.00
_cell.angle_gamma   90.00
#
_symmetry.space_group_name_H-M   'P 1'
#
loop_
_entity.id
_entity.type
_entity.pdbx_description
1 polymer ?
#
loop_
_entity_poly.entity_id
_entity_poly.type
_entity_poly.pdbx_seq_one_letter_code
_entity_poly.pdbx_strand_id
1 'polypeptide(L)'
;MRITEAAKRLGMSPRMLRYRESLGLLPPVREKGAHRRFGPEELAAVTQATELERRFDVSPAELAFGLRVLCEPEVMQAVRDLGVRIGRIPAPRRALDFEKEKALRLLDGR
;
A
#
# COMPACT_ATOMS: atom_id res chain seq x y z
N MET A 1 -3.93 25.16 6.53
CA MET A 1 -4.46 25.63 5.22
C MET A 1 -5.81 24.98 4.94
N ARG A 2 -6.79 25.68 4.36
CA ARG A 2 -8.07 25.07 3.94
C ARG A 2 -7.87 24.15 2.73
N ILE A 3 -8.78 23.19 2.52
CA ILE A 3 -8.69 22.21 1.42
C ILE A 3 -8.57 22.85 0.03
N THR A 4 -9.24 24.00 -0.19
CA THR A 4 -9.20 24.73 -1.46
C THR A 4 -7.84 25.34 -1.74
N GLU A 5 -7.18 25.88 -0.72
CA GLU A 5 -5.84 26.44 -0.83
C GLU A 5 -4.78 25.34 -0.97
N ALA A 6 -4.97 24.20 -0.29
CA ALA A 6 -4.15 23.01 -0.47
C ALA A 6 -4.21 22.50 -1.92
N ALA A 7 -5.42 22.38 -2.46
CA ALA A 7 -5.65 21.93 -3.82
C ALA A 7 -4.97 22.86 -4.85
N LYS A 8 -5.09 24.19 -4.69
CA LYS A 8 -4.38 25.16 -5.53
C LYS A 8 -2.87 24.98 -5.49
N ARG A 9 -2.28 24.85 -4.30
CA ARG A 9 -0.81 24.64 -4.16
C ARG A 9 -0.33 23.35 -4.79
N LEU A 10 -1.15 22.30 -4.75
CA LEU A 10 -0.84 21.00 -5.33
C LEU A 10 -1.14 20.92 -6.83
N GLY A 11 -1.71 21.97 -7.44
CA GLY A 11 -2.14 21.94 -8.84
C GLY A 11 -3.29 20.96 -9.10
N MET A 12 -4.14 20.71 -8.10
CA MET A 12 -5.23 19.74 -8.17
C MET A 12 -6.59 20.38 -7.91
N SER A 13 -7.67 19.68 -8.27
CA SER A 13 -9.01 20.10 -7.89
C SER A 13 -9.30 19.76 -6.41
N PRO A 14 -10.09 20.58 -5.68
CA PRO A 14 -10.54 20.24 -4.33
C PRO A 14 -11.31 18.91 -4.26
N ARG A 15 -11.96 18.50 -5.36
CA ARG A 15 -12.64 17.20 -5.47
C ARG A 15 -11.62 16.05 -5.47
N MET A 16 -10.53 16.17 -6.20
CA MET A 16 -9.45 15.16 -6.23
C MET A 16 -8.79 15.02 -4.85
N LEU A 17 -8.58 16.13 -4.14
CA LEU A 17 -8.00 16.09 -2.80
C LEU A 17 -8.94 15.38 -1.80
N ARG A 18 -10.26 15.61 -1.89
CA ARG A 18 -11.27 14.87 -1.09
C ARG A 18 -11.32 13.39 -1.46
N TYR A 19 -11.19 13.06 -2.74
CA TYR A 19 -11.16 11.67 -3.19
C TYR A 19 -9.97 10.92 -2.56
N ARG A 20 -8.77 11.49 -2.62
CA ARG A 20 -7.58 10.93 -1.97
C ARG A 20 -7.74 10.81 -0.45
N GLU A 21 -8.38 11.79 0.19
CA GLU A 21 -8.70 11.74 1.62
C GLU A 21 -9.62 10.55 1.94
N SER A 22 -10.65 10.33 1.13
CA SER A 22 -11.57 9.19 1.30
C SER A 22 -10.90 7.82 1.11
N LEU A 23 -9.79 7.78 0.37
CA LEU A 23 -8.98 6.58 0.18
C LEU A 23 -7.96 6.35 1.32
N GLY A 24 -7.84 7.29 2.27
CA GLY A 24 -6.84 7.20 3.34
C GLY A 24 -5.42 7.59 2.90
N LEU A 25 -5.26 8.25 1.75
CA LEU A 25 -3.95 8.73 1.25
C LEU A 25 -3.48 10.05 1.89
N LEU A 26 -4.27 10.59 2.81
CA LEU A 26 -3.89 11.76 3.60
C LEU A 26 -3.88 11.37 5.07
N PRO A 27 -2.88 11.83 5.85
CA PRO A 27 -2.87 11.55 7.27
C PRO A 27 -4.13 12.15 7.92
N PRO A 28 -4.66 11.51 8.98
CA PRO A 28 -5.85 12.00 9.66
C PRO A 28 -5.58 13.41 10.18
N VAL A 29 -6.23 14.40 9.57
CA VAL A 29 -6.11 15.81 9.96
C VAL A 29 -6.73 15.94 11.35
N ARG A 30 -5.90 15.89 12.39
CA ARG A 30 -6.35 15.94 13.80
C ARG A 30 -7.24 17.16 14.01
N GLU A 31 -8.49 16.92 14.41
CA GLU A 31 -9.44 17.97 14.76
C GLU A 31 -9.05 18.62 16.10
N LYS A 32 -8.44 19.80 16.05
CA LYS A 32 -8.61 20.81 17.10
C LYS A 32 -9.36 22.00 16.50
N GLY A 33 -10.69 21.89 16.50
CA GLY A 33 -11.62 22.92 16.05
C GLY A 33 -12.17 22.69 14.65
N ALA A 34 -13.42 23.14 14.43
CA ALA A 34 -14.36 22.78 13.35
C ALA A 34 -13.93 23.01 11.88
N HIS A 35 -12.65 23.23 11.59
CA HIS A 35 -12.14 23.47 10.24
C HIS A 35 -10.84 22.69 10.00
N ARG A 36 -10.87 21.72 9.07
CA ARG A 36 -9.71 20.91 8.64
C ARG A 36 -8.55 21.81 8.21
N ARG A 37 -7.35 21.58 8.75
CA ARG A 37 -6.13 22.33 8.40
C ARG A 37 -5.08 21.39 7.81
N PHE A 38 -4.78 21.57 6.53
CA PHE A 38 -3.60 20.98 5.87
C PHE A 38 -2.35 21.78 6.27
N GLY A 39 -1.35 21.12 6.84
CA GLY A 39 -0.03 21.65 7.10
C GLY A 39 0.98 21.24 6.02
N PRO A 40 2.27 21.57 6.20
CA PRO A 40 3.33 21.22 5.26
C PRO A 40 3.52 19.70 5.10
N GLU A 41 3.41 18.93 6.18
CA GLU A 41 3.58 17.47 6.16
C GLU A 41 2.51 16.78 5.32
N GLU A 42 1.25 17.23 5.43
CA GLU A 42 0.16 16.73 4.61
C GLU A 42 0.40 16.97 3.11
N LEU A 43 0.93 18.15 2.76
CA LEU A 43 1.24 18.47 1.36
C LEU A 43 2.41 17.64 0.83
N ALA A 44 3.43 17.41 1.66
CA ALA A 44 4.56 16.55 1.31
C ALA A 44 4.09 15.12 1.05
N ALA A 45 3.20 14.58 1.90
CA ALA A 45 2.62 13.25 1.72
C ALA A 45 1.83 13.15 0.40
N VAL A 46 0.97 14.13 0.07
CA VAL A 46 0.22 14.12 -1.21
C VAL A 46 1.15 14.25 -2.41
N THR A 47 2.21 15.05 -2.30
CA THR A 47 3.22 15.18 -3.35
C THR A 47 3.91 13.84 -3.60
N GLN A 48 4.36 13.17 -2.53
CA GLN A 48 4.98 11.86 -2.60
C GLN A 48 4.04 10.80 -3.18
N ALA A 49 2.78 10.76 -2.75
CA ALA A 49 1.79 9.82 -3.30
C ALA A 49 1.60 10.04 -4.81
N THR A 50 1.57 11.29 -5.26
CA THR A 50 1.44 11.63 -6.70
C THR A 50 2.68 11.26 -7.50
N GLU A 51 3.87 11.35 -6.91
CA GLU A 51 5.10 10.88 -7.52
C GLU A 51 5.08 9.36 -7.71
N LEU A 52 4.65 8.60 -6.70
CA LEU A 52 4.51 7.15 -6.78
C LEU A 52 3.48 6.73 -7.83
N GLU A 53 2.32 7.39 -7.86
CA GLU A 53 1.28 7.16 -8.86
C GLU A 53 1.83 7.32 -10.29
N ARG A 54 2.58 8.39 -10.56
CA ARG A 54 3.20 8.61 -11.88
C ARG A 54 4.31 7.61 -12.18
N ARG A 55 5.15 7.31 -11.20
CA ARG A 55 6.33 6.45 -11.37
C ARG A 55 5.95 5.00 -11.69
N PHE A 56 4.89 4.51 -11.06
CA PHE A 56 4.43 3.13 -11.22
C PHE A 56 3.22 3.00 -12.14
N ASP A 57 2.76 4.11 -12.72
CA ASP A 57 1.54 4.17 -13.55
C ASP A 57 0.33 3.54 -12.86
N VAL A 58 0.08 3.95 -11.62
CA VAL A 58 -1.02 3.46 -10.79
C VAL A 58 -1.97 4.59 -10.41
N SER A 59 -3.24 4.24 -10.29
CA SER A 59 -4.28 5.12 -9.79
C SER A 59 -4.14 5.36 -8.28
N PRO A 60 -4.74 6.43 -7.74
CA PRO A 60 -4.79 6.66 -6.29
C PRO A 60 -5.42 5.48 -5.53
N ALA A 61 -6.42 4.81 -6.11
CA ALA A 61 -7.09 3.67 -5.47
C ALA A 61 -6.16 2.45 -5.36
N GLU A 62 -5.36 2.19 -6.39
CA GLU A 62 -4.36 1.10 -6.37
C GLU A 62 -3.25 1.38 -5.37
N LEU A 63 -2.76 2.62 -5.30
CA LEU A 63 -1.79 3.01 -4.28
C LEU A 63 -2.35 2.85 -2.87
N ALA A 64 -3.59 3.29 -2.64
CA ALA A 64 -4.29 3.12 -1.37
C ALA A 64 -4.45 1.64 -1.01
N PHE A 65 -4.84 0.80 -1.98
CA PHE A 65 -4.90 -0.63 -1.78
C PHE A 65 -3.53 -1.22 -1.45
N GLY A 66 -2.46 -0.79 -2.12
CA GLY A 66 -1.08 -1.18 -1.80
C GLY A 66 -0.71 -0.88 -0.35
N LEU A 67 -1.08 0.30 0.18
CA LEU A 67 -0.90 0.62 1.60
C LEU A 67 -1.71 -0.31 2.51
N ARG A 68 -2.96 -0.65 2.14
CA ARG A 68 -3.77 -1.63 2.88
C ARG A 68 -3.11 -3.00 2.91
N VAL A 69 -2.52 -3.48 1.81
CA VAL A 69 -1.75 -4.73 1.78
C VAL A 69 -0.58 -4.69 2.76
N LEU A 70 0.04 -3.53 2.97
CA LEU A 70 1.15 -3.38 3.92
C LEU A 70 0.71 -3.27 5.38
N CYS A 71 -0.48 -2.72 5.65
CA CYS A 71 -0.94 -2.38 7.00
C CYS A 71 -2.01 -3.31 7.57
N GLU A 72 -2.79 -4.02 6.74
CA GLU A 72 -3.87 -4.91 7.15
C GLU A 72 -3.44 -6.38 6.96
N PRO A 73 -3.16 -7.14 8.06
CA PRO A 73 -2.64 -8.52 7.95
C PRO A 73 -3.56 -9.45 7.17
N GLU A 74 -4.88 -9.31 7.32
CA GLU A 74 -5.87 -10.12 6.62
C GLU A 74 -5.84 -9.88 5.09
N VAL A 75 -5.73 -8.62 4.68
CA VAL A 75 -5.60 -8.24 3.26
C VAL A 75 -4.28 -8.75 2.69
N MET A 76 -3.18 -8.59 3.45
CA MET A 76 -1.87 -9.10 3.05
C MET A 76 -1.93 -10.60 2.76
N GLN A 77 -2.52 -11.39 3.66
CA GLN A 77 -2.62 -12.83 3.51
C GLN A 77 -3.45 -13.21 2.29
N ALA A 78 -4.62 -12.59 2.10
CA ALA A 78 -5.49 -12.88 0.96
C ALA A 78 -4.83 -12.58 -0.40
N VAL A 79 -4.11 -11.45 -0.51
CA VAL A 79 -3.37 -11.10 -1.74
C VAL A 79 -2.20 -12.06 -1.98
N ARG A 80 -1.51 -12.49 -0.92
CA ARG A 80 -0.44 -13.50 -1.02
C ARG A 80 -0.97 -14.84 -1.50
N ASP A 81 -2.08 -15.31 -0.95
CA ASP A 81 -2.71 -16.58 -1.34
C ASP A 81 -3.13 -16.57 -2.81
N LEU A 82 -3.69 -15.46 -3.29
CA LEU A 82 -3.96 -15.26 -4.71
C LEU A 82 -2.66 -15.33 -5.52
N GLY A 83 -1.62 -14.61 -5.09
CA GLY A 83 -0.31 -14.58 -5.75
C GLY A 83 0.34 -15.96 -5.88
N VAL A 84 0.20 -16.81 -4.87
CA VAL A 84 0.64 -18.22 -4.91
C VAL A 84 -0.21 -19.01 -5.91
N ARG A 85 -1.54 -18.88 -5.86
CA ARG A 85 -2.47 -19.59 -6.76
C ARG A 85 -2.21 -19.28 -8.24
N ILE A 86 -1.87 -18.04 -8.56
CA ILE A 86 -1.57 -17.62 -9.95
C ILE A 86 -0.08 -17.75 -10.32
N GLY A 87 0.74 -18.32 -9.44
CA GLY A 87 2.17 -18.57 -9.70
C GLY A 87 3.04 -17.30 -9.74
N ARG A 88 2.57 -16.17 -9.23
CA ARG A 88 3.33 -14.90 -9.15
C ARG A 88 4.19 -14.81 -7.90
N ILE A 89 3.83 -15.56 -6.85
CA ILE A 89 4.60 -15.66 -5.61
C ILE A 89 4.98 -17.13 -5.43
N PRO A 90 6.26 -17.46 -5.19
CA PRO A 90 6.63 -18.83 -4.89
C PRO A 90 5.94 -19.29 -3.61
N ALA A 91 5.33 -20.46 -3.64
CA ALA A 91 4.82 -21.08 -2.43
C ALA A 91 5.99 -21.24 -1.43
N PRO A 92 5.78 -20.96 -0.14
CA PRO A 92 6.82 -21.22 0.86
C PRO A 92 7.19 -22.70 0.77
N ARG A 93 8.45 -23.00 0.41
CA ARG A 93 9.00 -24.36 0.52
C ARG A 93 8.81 -24.78 1.97
N ARG A 94 8.01 -25.81 2.23
CA ARG A 94 7.76 -26.22 3.61
C ARG A 94 9.07 -26.73 4.18
N ALA A 95 9.39 -26.42 5.43
CA ALA A 95 10.55 -27.00 6.12
C ALA A 95 10.55 -28.55 6.09
N LEU A 96 9.35 -29.14 5.99
CA LEU A 96 9.15 -30.58 5.78
C LEU A 96 9.74 -31.08 4.44
N ASP A 97 9.77 -30.26 3.40
CA ASP A 97 10.37 -30.62 2.11
C ASP A 97 11.90 -30.72 2.24
N PHE A 98 12.50 -29.87 3.08
CA PHE A 98 13.95 -29.88 3.34
C PHE A 98 14.39 -31.09 4.15
N GLU A 99 13.65 -31.44 5.21
CA GLU A 99 13.91 -32.67 5.99
C GLU A 99 13.66 -33.93 5.15
N LYS A 100 12.64 -33.92 4.30
CA LYS A 100 12.36 -35.01 3.37
C LYS A 100 13.45 -35.17 2.31
N GLU A 101 13.93 -34.07 1.71
CA GLU A 101 15.05 -34.09 0.76
C GLU A 101 16.34 -34.60 1.41
N LYS A 102 16.61 -34.16 2.64
CA LYS A 102 17.76 -34.62 3.42
C LYS A 102 17.67 -36.12 3.71
N ALA A 103 16.50 -36.61 4.13
CA ALA A 103 16.27 -38.03 4.37
C ALA A 103 16.41 -38.87 3.10
N LEU A 104 15.90 -38.40 1.96
CA LEU A 104 16.03 -39.07 0.67
C LEU A 104 17.50 -39.16 0.20
N ARG A 105 18.28 -38.08 0.33
CA ARG A 105 19.72 -38.10 0.01
C ARG A 105 20.52 -39.08 0.87
N LEU A 106 20.12 -39.31 2.12
CA LEU A 106 20.75 -40.30 3.00
C LEU A 106 20.37 -41.74 2.64
N LEU A 107 19.25 -41.95 1.93
CA LEU A 107 18.82 -43.25 1.45
C LEU A 107 19.42 -43.61 0.09
N ASP A 108 19.57 -42.63 -0.82
CA ASP A 108 20.15 -42.81 -2.16
C ASP A 108 21.69 -42.86 -2.18
N GLY A 109 22.35 -42.56 -1.05
CA GLY A 109 23.81 -42.51 -0.91
C GLY A 109 24.49 -43.83 -0.52
N ARG A 110 23.90 -45.00 -0.83
CA ARG A 110 24.54 -46.33 -0.65
C ARG A 110 24.87 -46.99 -1.97
#